data_AF-A0A7S1SR66-F1
#
_entry.id   AF-A0A7S1SR66-F1
#
_cell.length_a   1.000
_cell.length_b   1.000
_cell.length_c   1.000
_cell.angle_alpha   90.00
_cell.angle_beta   90.00
_cell.angle_gamma   90.00
#
_symmetry.space_group_name_H-M   'P 1'
#
loop_
_entity.id
_entity.type
_entity.pdbx_description
1 polymer ?
#
loop_
_entity_poly.entity_id
_entity_poly.type
_entity_poly.pdbx_seq_one_letter_code
_entity_poly.pdbx_strand_id
1 'polypeptide(L)'
;LTILCSSTADLGSRSESAILMRRVLIKKEEPMWDKVSPPVQGTVKQKLLELFSAEENHSLHRKISDVVSDLGIYVLYQQPESWQELLPFMFQCVQSQNPRLMEGSLNMFAQMAPFLMSHLQQHLQTMYTILQGCM
;
A
#
# COMPACT_ATOMS: atom_id res chain seq x y z
N LEU A 1 -11.88 -3.78 7.69
CA LEU A 1 -12.39 -2.98 6.55
C LEU A 1 -13.57 -2.10 6.97
N THR A 2 -14.69 -2.64 7.48
CA THR A 2 -15.89 -1.85 7.82
C THR A 2 -15.63 -0.71 8.83
N ILE A 3 -14.83 -0.94 9.88
CA ILE A 3 -14.47 0.09 10.89
C ILE A 3 -13.44 1.10 10.35
N LEU A 4 -12.57 0.68 9.43
CA LEU A 4 -11.59 1.58 8.78
C LEU A 4 -12.30 2.55 7.81
N CYS A 5 -13.32 2.06 7.11
CA CYS A 5 -14.13 2.82 6.16
C CYS A 5 -15.23 3.67 6.82
N SER A 6 -15.59 3.42 8.07
CA SER A 6 -16.64 4.20 8.75
C SER A 6 -16.11 5.55 9.23
N SER A 7 -16.57 6.63 8.60
CA SER A 7 -16.29 8.02 8.99
C SER A 7 -16.87 8.40 10.36
N THR A 8 -17.66 7.54 10.98
CA THR A 8 -18.30 7.71 12.29
C THR A 8 -17.56 7.01 13.43
N ALA A 9 -16.52 6.23 13.13
CA ALA A 9 -15.70 5.55 14.15
C ALA A 9 -14.60 6.49 14.67
N ASP A 10 -14.37 6.44 15.99
CA ASP A 10 -13.30 7.15 16.67
C ASP A 10 -11.90 6.80 16.08
N LEU A 11 -11.00 7.79 16.10
CA LEU A 11 -9.62 7.67 15.59
C LEU A 11 -8.85 6.51 16.23
N GLY A 12 -9.07 6.23 17.52
CA GLY A 12 -8.49 5.09 18.22
C GLY A 12 -8.90 3.78 17.55
N SER A 13 -10.19 3.57 17.35
CA SER A 13 -10.77 2.36 16.73
C SER A 13 -10.33 2.12 15.28
N ARG A 14 -10.22 3.21 14.49
CA ARG A 14 -9.69 3.15 13.12
C ARG A 14 -8.21 2.77 13.12
N SER A 15 -7.45 3.30 14.06
CA SER A 15 -6.02 3.06 14.18
C SER A 15 -5.69 1.63 14.65
N GLU A 16 -6.46 1.09 15.59
CA GLU A 16 -6.34 -0.30 16.05
C GLU A 16 -6.73 -1.27 14.95
N SER A 17 -7.78 -0.96 14.18
CA SER A 17 -8.20 -1.75 13.02
C SER A 17 -7.11 -1.84 11.93
N ALA A 18 -6.39 -0.74 11.66
CA ALA A 18 -5.24 -0.73 10.75
C ALA A 18 -4.11 -1.65 11.24
N ILE A 19 -3.79 -1.56 12.54
CA ILE A 19 -2.75 -2.37 13.19
C ILE A 19 -3.14 -3.85 13.20
N LEU A 20 -4.40 -4.17 13.47
CA LEU A 20 -4.93 -5.53 13.43
C LEU A 20 -4.90 -6.10 12.02
N MET A 21 -5.26 -5.33 10.98
CA MET A 21 -5.11 -5.79 9.59
C MET A 21 -3.65 -6.14 9.27
N ARG A 22 -2.69 -5.29 9.65
CA ARG A 22 -1.24 -5.56 9.49
C ARG A 22 -0.82 -6.86 10.19
N ARG A 23 -1.28 -7.08 11.43
CA ARG A 23 -0.93 -8.28 12.22
C ARG A 23 -1.58 -9.56 11.69
N VAL A 24 -2.85 -9.49 11.32
CA VAL A 24 -3.67 -10.65 10.98
C VAL A 24 -3.40 -11.14 9.55
N LEU A 25 -3.18 -10.21 8.61
CA LEU A 25 -3.00 -10.58 7.21
C LEU A 25 -1.56 -11.05 6.90
N ILE A 26 -0.56 -10.56 7.64
CA ILE A 26 0.85 -10.61 7.19
C ILE A 26 1.81 -11.24 8.22
N LYS A 27 1.55 -11.11 9.53
CA LYS A 27 2.56 -11.38 10.58
C LYS A 27 2.35 -12.65 11.44
N LYS A 28 1.44 -13.55 11.08
CA LYS A 28 1.31 -14.85 11.78
C LYS A 28 2.11 -15.94 11.06
N GLU A 29 2.53 -16.96 11.83
CA GLU A 29 3.19 -18.18 11.33
C GLU A 29 2.45 -18.84 10.17
N GLU A 30 1.13 -18.64 10.09
CA GLU A 30 0.32 -18.82 8.90
C GLU A 30 -0.35 -17.48 8.52
N PRO A 31 0.06 -16.84 7.42
CA PRO A 31 -0.60 -15.64 6.93
C PRO A 31 -2.04 -15.98 6.55
N MET A 32 -3.02 -15.28 7.13
CA MET A 32 -4.41 -15.52 6.76
C MET A 32 -4.71 -15.19 5.29
N TRP A 33 -3.89 -14.35 4.66
CA TRP A 33 -4.06 -13.94 3.28
C TRP A 33 -4.22 -15.14 2.32
N ASP A 34 -3.43 -16.20 2.50
CA ASP A 34 -3.46 -17.39 1.66
C ASP A 34 -4.77 -18.20 1.80
N LYS A 35 -5.51 -17.99 2.90
CA LYS A 35 -6.82 -18.61 3.16
C LYS A 35 -7.99 -17.77 2.66
N VAL A 36 -7.74 -16.54 2.21
CA VAL A 36 -8.77 -15.64 1.67
C VAL A 36 -9.04 -16.01 0.21
N SER A 37 -10.31 -16.16 -0.17
CA SER A 37 -10.68 -16.43 -1.57
C SER A 37 -10.20 -15.31 -2.53
N PRO A 38 -9.80 -15.62 -3.77
CA PRO A 38 -9.31 -14.62 -4.72
C PRO A 38 -10.21 -13.39 -4.93
N PRO A 39 -11.56 -13.52 -5.01
CA PRO A 39 -12.44 -12.34 -5.15
C PRO A 39 -12.35 -11.38 -3.97
N VAL A 40 -12.22 -11.93 -2.75
CA VAL A 40 -12.10 -11.14 -1.52
C VAL A 40 -10.72 -10.50 -1.44
N GLN A 41 -9.66 -11.19 -1.85
CA GLN A 41 -8.33 -10.60 -1.96
C GLN A 41 -8.31 -9.38 -2.90
N GLY A 42 -8.95 -9.49 -4.07
CA GLY A 42 -9.11 -8.36 -5.00
C GLY A 42 -9.85 -7.18 -4.37
N THR A 43 -10.94 -7.46 -3.66
CA THR A 43 -11.71 -6.43 -2.94
C THR A 43 -10.88 -5.73 -1.87
N VAL A 44 -10.07 -6.46 -1.10
CA VAL A 44 -9.20 -5.89 -0.06
C VAL A 44 -8.16 -4.96 -0.70
N LYS A 45 -7.50 -5.40 -1.78
CA LYS A 45 -6.52 -4.62 -2.53
C LYS A 45 -7.12 -3.30 -3.01
N GLN A 46 -8.26 -3.36 -3.70
CA GLN A 46 -8.96 -2.17 -4.19
C GLN A 46 -9.32 -1.22 -3.04
N LYS A 47 -9.91 -1.73 -1.95
CA LYS A 47 -10.31 -0.91 -0.81
C LYS A 47 -9.14 -0.23 -0.12
N LEU A 48 -7.97 -0.86 -0.06
CA LEU A 48 -6.78 -0.24 0.51
C LEU A 48 -6.31 0.96 -0.33
N LEU A 49 -6.34 0.87 -1.66
CA LEU A 49 -5.96 1.97 -2.55
C LEU A 49 -6.98 3.13 -2.49
N GLU A 50 -8.27 2.81 -2.41
CA GLU A 50 -9.33 3.81 -2.19
C GLU A 50 -9.15 4.54 -0.85
N LEU A 51 -8.88 3.79 0.23
CA LEU A 51 -8.63 4.36 1.56
C LEU A 51 -7.40 5.27 1.59
N PHE A 52 -6.31 4.86 0.94
CA PHE A 52 -5.12 5.70 0.81
C PHE A 52 -5.44 7.02 0.10
N SER A 53 -6.21 6.96 -0.98
CA SER A 53 -6.61 8.15 -1.74
C SER A 53 -7.52 9.10 -0.95
N ALA A 54 -8.43 8.56 -0.13
CA ALA A 54 -9.43 9.33 0.59
C ALA A 54 -8.96 9.87 1.96
N GLU A 55 -7.99 9.24 2.62
CA GLU A 55 -7.68 9.53 4.03
C GLU A 55 -6.97 10.87 4.25
N GLU A 56 -7.64 11.83 4.89
CA GLU A 56 -7.09 13.16 5.19
C GLU A 56 -6.21 13.20 6.44
N ASN A 57 -6.40 12.28 7.40
CA ASN A 57 -5.59 12.29 8.60
C ASN A 57 -4.17 11.75 8.31
N HIS A 58 -3.16 12.59 8.48
CA HIS A 58 -1.76 12.26 8.22
C HIS A 58 -1.27 10.98 8.95
N SER A 59 -1.64 10.82 10.23
CA SER A 59 -1.22 9.65 11.02
C SER A 59 -1.83 8.37 10.48
N LEU A 60 -3.11 8.41 10.10
CA LEU A 60 -3.81 7.25 9.56
C LEU A 60 -3.38 6.96 8.12
N HIS A 61 -3.15 7.99 7.30
CA HIS A 61 -2.60 7.85 5.95
C HIS A 61 -1.26 7.11 5.96
N ARG A 62 -0.37 7.44 6.90
CA ARG A 62 0.89 6.71 7.09
C ARG A 62 0.68 5.25 7.50
N LYS A 63 -0.29 4.97 8.38
CA LYS A 63 -0.63 3.59 8.75
C LYS A 63 -1.20 2.79 7.57
N ILE A 64 -1.99 3.43 6.71
CA ILE A 64 -2.52 2.79 5.49
C ILE A 64 -1.38 2.52 4.51
N SER A 65 -0.50 3.51 4.27
CA SER A 65 0.73 3.38 3.47
C SER A 65 1.54 2.15 3.88
N ASP A 66 1.82 1.99 5.17
CA ASP A 66 2.52 0.83 5.72
C ASP A 66 1.79 -0.51 5.47
N VAL A 67 0.46 -0.54 5.58
CA VAL A 67 -0.33 -1.76 5.32
C VAL A 67 -0.28 -2.13 3.84
N VAL A 68 -0.37 -1.15 2.95
CA VAL A 68 -0.26 -1.37 1.50
C VAL A 68 1.14 -1.87 1.16
N SER A 69 2.19 -1.27 1.72
CA SER A 69 3.57 -1.71 1.51
C SER A 69 3.83 -3.13 1.97
N ASP A 70 3.47 -3.46 3.22
CA ASP A 70 3.68 -4.81 3.75
C ASP A 70 2.90 -5.85 2.94
N LEU A 71 1.64 -5.57 2.59
CA LEU A 71 0.82 -6.50 1.80
C LEU A 71 1.38 -6.63 0.37
N GLY A 72 1.79 -5.51 -0.23
CA GLY A 72 2.42 -5.47 -1.54
C GLY A 72 3.67 -6.33 -1.58
N ILE A 73 4.58 -6.15 -0.62
CA ILE A 73 5.78 -6.99 -0.47
C ILE A 73 5.40 -8.47 -0.40
N TYR A 74 4.45 -8.81 0.48
CA TYR A 74 4.06 -10.19 0.71
C TYR A 74 3.47 -10.86 -0.54
N VAL A 75 2.53 -10.20 -1.24
CA VAL A 75 1.90 -10.81 -2.43
C VAL A 75 2.81 -10.83 -3.65
N LEU A 76 3.64 -9.79 -3.84
CA LEU A 76 4.55 -9.70 -4.98
C LEU A 76 5.74 -10.65 -4.82
N TYR A 77 6.17 -10.94 -3.58
CA TYR A 77 7.19 -11.96 -3.32
C TYR A 77 6.70 -13.36 -3.71
N GLN A 78 5.41 -13.67 -3.46
CA GLN A 78 4.84 -14.96 -3.86
C GLN A 78 4.64 -15.06 -5.36
N GLN A 79 4.04 -14.04 -5.99
CA GLN A 79 3.84 -13.98 -7.43
C GLN A 79 3.86 -12.52 -7.91
N PRO A 80 4.78 -12.13 -8.83
CA PRO A 80 4.96 -10.73 -9.25
C PRO A 80 3.72 -10.07 -9.83
N GLU A 81 2.84 -10.83 -10.46
CA GLU A 81 1.61 -10.31 -11.07
C GLU A 81 0.40 -10.33 -10.13
N SER A 82 0.59 -10.61 -8.84
CA SER A 82 -0.53 -10.70 -7.90
C SER A 82 -1.22 -9.36 -7.64
N TRP A 83 -0.58 -8.23 -7.89
CA TRP A 83 -1.14 -6.91 -7.64
C TRP A 83 -0.66 -5.89 -8.69
N GLN A 84 -1.04 -6.13 -9.95
CA GLN A 84 -0.59 -5.35 -11.10
C GLN A 84 -0.96 -3.86 -11.00
N GLU A 85 -2.04 -3.51 -10.30
CA GLU A 85 -2.54 -2.14 -10.15
C GLU A 85 -1.72 -1.29 -9.17
N LEU A 86 -0.94 -1.92 -8.28
CA LEU A 86 -0.25 -1.23 -7.20
C LEU A 86 0.82 -0.26 -7.74
N LEU A 87 1.66 -0.73 -8.66
CA LEU A 87 2.77 0.07 -9.19
C LEU A 87 2.27 1.27 -10.02
N PRO A 88 1.31 1.10 -10.98
CA PRO A 88 0.68 2.24 -11.67
C PRO A 88 0.04 3.24 -10.71
N PHE A 89 -0.66 2.77 -9.67
CA PHE A 89 -1.25 3.63 -8.65
C PHE A 89 -0.20 4.47 -7.92
N MET A 90 0.89 3.85 -7.48
CA MET A 90 1.97 4.56 -6.78
C MET A 90 2.60 5.65 -7.66
N PHE A 91 2.84 5.37 -8.95
CA PHE A 91 3.33 6.37 -9.90
C PHE A 91 2.35 7.53 -10.07
N GLN A 92 1.04 7.25 -10.19
CA GLN A 92 0.01 8.29 -10.26
C GLN A 92 0.00 9.17 -9.00
N CYS A 93 0.15 8.59 -7.80
CA CYS A 93 0.23 9.34 -6.55
C CYS A 93 1.48 10.23 -6.48
N VAL A 94 2.64 9.76 -6.95
CA VAL A 94 3.87 10.58 -6.99
C VAL A 94 3.73 11.74 -7.97
N GLN A 95 3.06 11.54 -9.10
CA GLN A 95 2.78 12.59 -10.08
C GLN A 95 1.59 13.48 -9.70
N SER A 96 0.90 13.17 -8.61
CA SER A 96 -0.20 14.00 -8.13
C SER A 96 0.33 15.32 -7.56
N GLN A 97 -0.41 16.41 -7.75
CA GLN A 97 -0.11 17.69 -7.09
C GLN A 97 -0.53 17.70 -5.61
N ASN A 98 -0.83 16.53 -5.03
CA ASN A 98 -1.24 16.38 -3.64
C ASN A 98 -0.03 15.92 -2.79
N PRO A 99 0.54 16.78 -1.93
CA PRO A 99 1.73 16.45 -1.14
C PRO A 99 1.56 15.21 -0.27
N ARG A 100 0.37 14.97 0.27
CA ARG A 100 0.08 13.81 1.14
C ARG A 100 0.17 12.49 0.36
N LEU A 101 -0.43 12.44 -0.82
CA LEU A 101 -0.40 11.27 -1.69
C LEU A 101 1.00 11.02 -2.22
N MET A 102 1.70 12.09 -2.60
CA MET A 102 3.09 12.04 -3.05
C MET A 102 4.00 11.48 -1.95
N GLU A 103 3.98 12.06 -0.74
CA GLU A 103 4.78 11.59 0.40
C GLU A 103 4.47 10.14 0.76
N GLY A 104 3.20 9.78 0.89
CA GLY A 104 2.80 8.42 1.23
C GLY A 104 3.24 7.40 0.19
N SER A 105 3.17 7.75 -1.11
CA SER A 105 3.59 6.87 -2.20
C SER A 105 5.12 6.74 -2.29
N LEU A 106 5.86 7.83 -2.06
CA LEU A 106 7.33 7.79 -1.96
C LEU A 106 7.79 6.94 -0.77
N ASN A 107 7.11 7.04 0.37
CA ASN A 107 7.34 6.16 1.52
C ASN A 107 7.07 4.69 1.16
N MET A 108 5.98 4.41 0.43
CA MET A 108 5.71 3.05 -0.05
C MET A 108 6.82 2.54 -0.97
N PHE A 109 7.29 3.35 -1.91
CA PHE A 109 8.43 3.02 -2.76
C PHE A 109 9.68 2.71 -1.93
N ALA A 110 10.00 3.54 -0.94
CA ALA A 110 11.16 3.32 -0.07
C ALA A 110 11.08 2.00 0.72
N GLN A 111 9.90 1.68 1.28
CA GLN A 111 9.69 0.44 2.03
C GLN A 111 9.77 -0.81 1.13
N MET A 112 9.23 -0.71 -0.08
CA MET A 112 9.19 -1.81 -1.02
C MET A 112 10.48 -1.94 -1.84
N ALA A 113 11.34 -0.92 -1.86
CA ALA A 113 12.56 -0.85 -2.68
C ALA A 113 13.47 -2.08 -2.54
N PRO A 114 13.73 -2.66 -1.35
CA PRO A 114 14.59 -3.85 -1.24
C PRO A 114 14.01 -5.08 -1.96
N PHE A 115 12.68 -5.22 -2.00
CA PHE A 115 11.99 -6.31 -2.69
C PHE A 115 11.85 -6.02 -4.18
N LEU A 116 11.48 -4.78 -4.48
CA LEU A 116 11.37 -4.30 -5.84
C LEU A 116 12.73 -4.23 -6.52
N MET A 117 13.88 -4.08 -5.84
CA MET A 117 15.21 -3.93 -6.49
C MET A 117 15.59 -5.09 -7.41
N SER A 118 15.16 -6.31 -7.06
CA SER A 118 15.31 -7.50 -7.90
C SER A 118 14.48 -7.44 -9.21
N HIS A 119 13.38 -6.69 -9.21
CA HIS A 119 12.46 -6.49 -10.35
C HIS A 119 12.60 -5.08 -11.01
N LEU A 120 13.11 -4.09 -10.28
CA LEU A 120 13.34 -2.69 -10.64
C LEU A 120 14.62 -2.53 -11.43
N GLN A 121 15.51 -3.53 -11.49
CA GLN A 121 16.66 -3.47 -12.37
C GLN A 121 16.27 -3.16 -13.83
N GLN A 122 15.08 -3.61 -14.26
CA GLN A 122 14.54 -3.33 -15.59
C GLN A 122 13.84 -1.97 -15.73
N HIS A 123 13.49 -1.30 -14.62
CA HIS A 123 12.74 -0.03 -14.58
C HIS A 123 13.47 1.11 -13.84
N LEU A 124 14.73 0.87 -13.46
CA LEU A 124 15.60 1.81 -12.75
C LEU A 124 15.76 3.13 -13.50
N GLN A 125 15.81 3.05 -14.84
CA GLN A 125 15.89 4.23 -15.70
C GLN A 125 14.64 5.12 -15.56
N THR A 126 13.45 4.53 -15.50
CA THR A 126 12.18 5.26 -15.35
C THR A 126 12.07 5.95 -14.00
N MET A 127 12.50 5.28 -12.93
CA MET A 127 12.58 5.86 -11.58
C MET A 127 13.55 7.06 -11.56
N TYR A 128 14.72 6.91 -12.18
CA TYR A 128 15.71 7.99 -12.27
C TYR A 128 15.15 9.21 -13.00
N THR A 129 14.44 9.01 -14.11
CA THR A 129 13.83 10.11 -14.87
C THR A 129 12.72 10.83 -14.08
N ILE A 130 11.86 10.08 -13.36
CA ILE A 130 10.82 10.68 -12.53
C ILE A 130 11.44 11.48 -11.39
N LEU A 131 12.44 10.92 -10.70
CA LEU A 131 13.14 11.61 -9.60
C LEU A 131 13.92 12.84 -10.09
N GLN A 132 14.50 12.81 -11.30
CA GLN A 132 15.11 13.99 -11.91
C GLN A 132 14.10 15.08 -12.23
N GLY A 133 12.86 14.73 -12.59
CA GLY A 133 11.81 15.72 -12.84
C GLY A 133 11.24 16.37 -11.58
N CYS A 134 11.54 15.81 -10.41
CA CYS A 134 11.11 16.34 -9.11
C CYS A 134 12.16 17.22 -8.41
N MET A 135 13.39 17.31 -8.94
CA MET A 135 14.43 18.25 -8.50
C MET A 135 14.43 19.50 -9.38
#